data_AF-A0A3M1F409-F1
#
_entry.id   AF-A0A3M1F409-F1
#
_cell.length_a   1.000
_cell.length_b   1.000
_cell.length_c   1.000
_cell.angle_alpha   90.00
_cell.angle_beta   90.00
_cell.angle_gamma   90.00
#
_symmetry.space_group_name_H-M   'P 1'
#
loop_
_entity.id
_entity.type
_entity.pdbx_description
1 polymer ?
#
loop_
_entity_poly.entity_id
_entity_poly.type
_entity_poly.pdbx_seq_one_letter_code
_entity_poly.pdbx_strand_id
1 'polypeptide(L)'
;IYPALKKLRRGKLITYRRFGRKKIYHLTPEGETALRDLYMAFRKYFAGVRAQKSISSAKSPAKEPKSPGKRNAETGRVRKASRLQKNTSAKKTERRSPKKKKLKN
;
A
#
# COMPACT_ATOMS: atom_id res chain seq x y z
N ILE A 1 14.25 -22.31 -1.41
CA ILE A 1 13.19 -21.78 -2.33
C ILE A 1 12.49 -22.88 -3.15
N TYR A 2 13.21 -23.76 -3.85
CA TYR A 2 12.61 -24.80 -4.73
C TYR A 2 11.51 -25.70 -4.12
N PRO A 3 11.60 -26.15 -2.85
CA PRO A 3 10.53 -26.94 -2.25
C PRO A 3 9.20 -26.19 -2.18
N ALA A 4 9.23 -24.88 -1.93
CA ALA A 4 8.04 -24.03 -1.90
C ALA A 4 7.41 -23.91 -3.30
N LEU A 5 8.23 -23.64 -4.32
CA LEU A 5 7.77 -23.59 -5.71
C LEU A 5 7.16 -24.92 -6.17
N LYS A 6 7.72 -26.06 -5.73
CA LYS A 6 7.17 -27.38 -6.02
C LYS A 6 5.77 -27.56 -5.39
N LYS A 7 5.58 -27.11 -4.15
CA LYS A 7 4.28 -27.16 -3.47
C LYS A 7 3.25 -26.23 -4.14
N LEU A 8 3.63 -24.98 -4.43
CA LEU A 8 2.77 -24.02 -5.14
C LEU A 8 2.33 -24.54 -6.51
N ARG A 9 3.22 -25.24 -7.23
CA ARG A 9 2.90 -25.86 -8.51
C ARG A 9 1.96 -27.05 -8.37
N ARG A 10 2.13 -27.89 -7.33
CA ARG A 10 1.20 -29.00 -7.03
C ARG A 10 -0.20 -28.46 -6.72
N GLY A 11 -0.29 -27.34 -6.03
CA GLY A 11 -1.54 -26.62 -5.77
C GLY A 11 -2.04 -25.74 -6.93
N LYS A 12 -1.45 -25.83 -8.13
CA LYS A 12 -1.84 -25.06 -9.34
C LYS A 12 -1.84 -23.52 -9.20
N LEU A 13 -1.21 -22.97 -8.17
CA LEU A 13 -1.11 -21.52 -7.95
C LEU A 13 -0.05 -20.85 -8.84
N ILE A 14 0.91 -21.64 -9.33
CA ILE A 14 1.95 -21.17 -10.24
C ILE A 14 2.18 -22.17 -11.38
N THR A 15 2.55 -21.64 -12.53
CA THR A 15 3.08 -22.40 -13.67
C THR A 15 4.49 -21.94 -14.00
N TYR A 16 5.21 -22.67 -14.85
CA TYR A 16 6.48 -22.19 -15.36
C TYR A 16 6.65 -22.53 -16.83
N ARG A 17 7.36 -21.64 -17.53
CA ARG A 17 7.85 -21.89 -18.88
C ARG A 17 9.37 -22.06 -18.83
N ARG A 18 9.88 -23.06 -19.55
CA ARG A 18 11.33 -23.20 -19.73
C ARG A 18 11.78 -22.29 -20.85
N PHE A 19 12.84 -21.52 -20.59
CA PHE A 19 13.54 -20.72 -21.59
C PHE A 19 15.02 -21.08 -21.52
N GLY A 20 15.44 -21.99 -22.40
CA GLY A 20 16.76 -22.64 -22.34
C GLY A 20 16.99 -23.34 -21.00
N ARG A 21 18.03 -22.94 -20.28
CA ARG A 21 18.39 -23.46 -18.94
C ARG A 21 17.59 -22.82 -17.80
N LYS A 22 16.82 -21.76 -18.06
CA LYS A 22 16.07 -21.01 -17.04
C LYS A 22 14.61 -21.46 -16.97
N LYS A 23 14.03 -21.40 -15.77
CA LYS A 23 12.59 -21.57 -15.52
C LYS A 23 12.01 -20.23 -15.11
N ILE A 24 11.06 -19.72 -15.89
CA ILE A 24 10.34 -18.49 -15.59
C ILE A 24 8.98 -18.90 -15.02
N TYR A 25 8.70 -18.47 -13.79
CA TYR A 25 7.46 -18.82 -13.09
C TYR A 25 6.43 -17.71 -13.28
N HIS A 26 5.18 -18.10 -13.44
CA HIS A 26 4.04 -17.21 -13.60
C HIS A 26 2.95 -17.60 -12.62
N LEU A 27 2.23 -16.61 -12.08
CA LEU A 27 1.03 -16.86 -11.31
C LEU A 27 -0.08 -17.35 -12.24
N THR A 28 -0.91 -18.27 -11.76
CA THR A 28 -2.19 -18.57 -12.39
C THR A 28 -3.26 -17.62 -11.88
N PRO A 29 -4.44 -17.52 -12.53
CA PRO A 29 -5.56 -16.75 -12.00
C PRO A 29 -5.93 -17.16 -10.57
N GLU A 30 -5.92 -18.45 -10.26
CA GLU A 30 -6.12 -18.99 -8.90
C GLU A 30 -5.00 -18.58 -7.93
N GLY A 31 -3.76 -18.50 -8.42
CA GLY A 31 -2.64 -17.96 -7.66
C GLY A 31 -2.83 -16.48 -7.32
N GLU A 32 -3.42 -15.69 -8.22
CA GLU A 32 -3.64 -14.26 -8.00
C GLU A 32 -4.72 -14.01 -6.95
N THR A 33 -5.81 -14.77 -6.97
CA THR A 33 -6.85 -14.69 -5.95
C THR A 33 -6.31 -15.10 -4.58
N ALA A 34 -5.62 -16.24 -4.50
CA ALA A 34 -5.01 -16.71 -3.26
C ALA A 34 -3.97 -15.72 -2.70
N LEU A 35 -3.19 -15.06 -3.57
CA LEU A 35 -2.24 -14.04 -3.17
C LEU A 35 -2.94 -12.80 -2.58
N ARG A 36 -4.06 -12.37 -3.16
CA ARG A 36 -4.85 -11.25 -2.64
C ARG A 36 -5.41 -11.57 -1.25
N ASP A 37 -5.98 -12.77 -1.08
CA ASP A 37 -6.53 -13.21 0.20
C ASP A 37 -5.44 -13.31 1.27
N LEU A 38 -4.30 -13.90 0.91
CA LEU A 38 -3.12 -13.96 1.77
C LEU A 38 -2.67 -12.56 2.19
N TYR A 39 -2.60 -11.62 1.24
CA TYR A 39 -2.20 -10.25 1.53
C TYR A 39 -3.18 -9.53 2.47
N MET A 40 -4.49 -9.75 2.29
CA MET A 40 -5.51 -9.21 3.21
C MET A 40 -5.36 -9.79 4.62
N ALA A 41 -5.14 -11.10 4.75
CA ALA A 41 -4.91 -11.75 6.03
C ALA A 41 -3.64 -11.23 6.71
N PHE A 42 -2.54 -11.10 5.96
CA PHE A 42 -1.29 -10.53 6.43
C PHE A 42 -1.48 -9.10 6.92
N ARG A 43 -2.15 -8.25 6.16
CA ARG A 43 -2.44 -6.86 6.56
C ARG A 43 -3.18 -6.79 7.89
N LYS A 44 -4.21 -7.63 8.08
CA LYS A 44 -4.97 -7.69 9.34
C LYS A 44 -4.08 -8.14 10.50
N TYR A 45 -3.33 -9.22 10.30
CA TYR A 45 -2.41 -9.76 11.30
C TYR A 45 -1.41 -8.70 11.78
N PHE A 46 -0.71 -8.05 10.85
CA PHE A 46 0.30 -7.05 11.20
C PHE A 46 -0.28 -5.73 11.73
N ALA A 47 -1.53 -5.39 11.40
CA ALA A 47 -2.22 -4.28 12.05
C ALA A 47 -2.43 -4.55 13.55
N GLY A 48 -2.85 -5.76 13.91
CA GLY A 48 -3.01 -6.16 15.32
C GLY A 48 -1.68 -6.20 16.08
N VAL A 49 -0.61 -6.68 15.45
CA VAL A 49 0.74 -6.70 16.06
C VAL A 49 1.25 -5.28 16.35
N ARG A 50 0.96 -4.30 15.49
CA ARG A 50 1.34 -2.89 15.74
C ARG A 50 0.59 -2.29 16.92
N ALA A 51 -0.71 -2.58 17.04
CA ALA A 51 -1.52 -2.12 18.17
C ALA A 51 -1.01 -2.70 19.51
N GLN A 52 -0.62 -3.97 19.53
CA GLN A 52 -0.06 -4.60 20.73
C GLN A 52 1.29 -3.99 21.14
N LYS A 53 2.18 -3.69 20.19
CA LYS A 53 3.48 -3.05 20.49
C LYS A 53 3.31 -1.65 21.10
N SER A 54 2.34 -0.86 20.64
CA SER A 54 2.07 0.48 21.20
C SER A 54 1.47 0.43 22.62
N ILE A 55 0.77 -0.64 22.99
CA ILE A 55 0.22 -0.82 24.34
C ILE A 55 1.33 -1.28 25.30
N SER A 56 2.24 -2.16 24.86
CA SER A 56 3.38 -2.59 25.67
C SER A 56 4.45 -1.51 25.91
N SER A 57 4.49 -0.46 25.07
CA SER A 57 5.39 0.69 25.27
C SER A 57 4.76 1.85 26.07
N ALA A 58 3.48 1.78 26.44
CA ALA A 58 2.77 2.86 27.13
C ALA A 58 2.91 2.84 28.66
N LYS A 59 3.67 1.90 29.24
CA LYS A 59 3.98 1.86 30.67
C LYS A 59 5.28 2.62 30.97
N SER A 60 5.33 3.89 30.58
CA SER A 60 6.27 4.85 31.16
C SER A 60 5.57 5.46 32.38
N PRO A 61 6.18 5.45 33.59
CA PRO A 61 5.52 5.96 34.78
C PRO A 61 5.11 7.42 34.58
N ALA A 62 3.88 7.72 34.98
CA ALA A 62 3.30 9.05 34.91
C ALA A 62 4.30 10.08 35.48
N LYS A 63 4.75 11.02 34.65
CA LYS A 63 5.30 12.27 35.17
C LYS A 63 4.17 12.96 35.91
N GLU A 64 4.39 13.20 37.18
CA GLU A 64 3.49 13.84 38.13
C GLU A 64 2.78 15.08 37.56
N PRO A 65 1.54 15.35 37.98
CA PRO A 65 0.82 16.55 37.58
C PRO A 65 1.61 17.79 38.03
N LYS A 66 2.18 18.52 37.07
CA LYS A 66 2.71 19.85 37.34
C LYS A 66 1.55 20.74 37.79
N SER A 67 1.66 21.17 39.05
CA SER A 67 0.90 22.20 39.75
C SER A 67 0.29 23.29 38.84
N PRO A 68 -0.96 23.75 39.10
CA PRO A 68 -1.60 24.83 38.37
C PRO A 68 -0.95 26.18 38.75
N GLY A 69 0.09 26.55 38.00
CA GLY A 69 0.67 27.88 38.02
C GLY A 69 -0.27 28.92 37.40
N LYS A 70 -0.60 29.94 38.17
CA LYS A 70 -1.57 31.01 37.88
C LYS A 70 -1.17 31.88 36.67
N ARG A 71 -2.19 32.20 35.85
CA ARG A 71 -2.55 33.47 35.16
C ARG A 71 -1.45 34.35 34.54
N ASN A 72 -1.69 34.78 33.29
CA ASN A 72 -1.96 36.17 32.84
C ASN A 72 -2.31 36.09 31.32
N ALA A 73 -3.54 36.38 30.91
CA ALA A 73 -4.07 37.70 30.51
C ALA A 73 -3.48 38.23 29.19
N GLU A 74 -4.39 38.58 28.27
CA GLU A 74 -4.21 39.44 27.09
C GLU A 74 -3.42 38.82 25.90
N THR A 75 -3.81 38.92 24.63
CA THR A 75 -4.73 39.83 23.94
C THR A 75 -5.04 39.22 22.56
N GLY A 76 -6.29 39.35 22.13
CA GLY A 76 -6.65 39.83 20.79
C GLY A 76 -6.25 39.03 19.54
N ARG A 77 -7.30 38.72 18.77
CA ARG A 77 -7.52 39.23 17.40
C ARG A 77 -7.60 38.17 16.27
N VAL A 78 -8.86 37.90 15.92
CA VAL A 78 -9.42 37.87 14.55
C VAL A 78 -9.00 36.73 13.59
N ARG A 79 -9.99 35.83 13.39
CA ARG A 79 -10.48 35.26 12.12
C ARG A 79 -9.58 35.43 10.88
N LYS A 80 -9.32 34.31 10.18
CA LYS A 80 -9.82 34.11 8.81
C LYS A 80 -9.65 32.68 8.31
N ALA A 81 -10.68 32.25 7.61
CA ALA A 81 -10.79 31.00 6.88
C ALA A 81 -10.02 31.04 5.55
N SER A 82 -9.50 29.89 5.13
CA SER A 82 -9.28 29.56 3.71
C SER A 82 -8.92 28.07 3.63
N ARG A 83 -9.90 27.19 3.44
CA ARG A 83 -10.38 26.73 2.12
C ARG A 83 -9.34 25.92 1.35
N LEU A 84 -9.40 24.61 1.59
CA LEU A 84 -9.32 23.51 0.62
C LEU A 84 -8.85 23.88 -0.80
N GLN A 85 -7.66 23.44 -1.19
CA GLN A 85 -7.31 23.27 -2.59
C GLN A 85 -7.11 21.79 -2.90
N LYS A 86 -8.01 21.30 -3.76
CA LYS A 86 -8.00 19.99 -4.39
C LYS A 86 -6.95 20.03 -5.49
N ASN A 87 -5.91 19.20 -5.38
CA ASN A 87 -4.94 19.03 -6.46
C ASN A 87 -5.48 18.01 -7.46
N THR A 88 -6.20 18.50 -8.47
CA THR A 88 -6.62 17.72 -9.63
C THR A 88 -5.48 17.60 -10.63
N SER A 89 -5.11 16.34 -10.89
CA SER A 89 -4.66 15.75 -12.16
C SER A 89 -4.60 16.66 -13.39
N ALA A 90 -3.46 16.66 -14.09
CA ALA A 90 -3.37 16.18 -15.47
C ALA A 90 -1.96 16.45 -16.05
N LYS A 91 -1.08 15.46 -15.95
CA LYS A 91 0.17 15.38 -16.70
C LYS A 91 0.02 14.26 -17.73
N LYS A 92 -0.30 14.59 -18.99
CA LYS A 92 0.31 13.86 -20.12
C LYS A 92 0.17 14.59 -21.46
N THR A 93 1.34 14.89 -21.97
CA THR A 93 1.73 15.31 -23.31
C THR A 93 1.26 14.34 -24.40
N GLU A 94 0.68 14.92 -25.45
CA GLU A 94 1.14 14.84 -26.85
C GLU A 94 1.50 13.45 -27.42
N ARG A 95 0.78 13.02 -28.46
CA ARG A 95 1.33 12.96 -29.84
C ARG A 95 0.32 12.43 -30.86
N ARG A 96 0.50 12.98 -32.07
CA ARG A 96 -0.32 12.92 -33.27
C ARG A 96 -0.18 11.59 -34.03
N SER A 97 -1.21 11.32 -34.82
CA SER A 97 -1.51 10.26 -35.80
C SER A 97 -0.37 9.92 -36.80
N PRO A 98 -0.43 8.82 -37.62
CA PRO A 98 -1.32 8.80 -38.79
C PRO A 98 -1.87 7.44 -39.30
N LYS A 99 -3.05 7.55 -39.94
CA LYS A 99 -3.61 6.86 -41.12
C LYS A 99 -2.98 5.53 -41.57
N LYS A 100 -3.73 4.43 -41.44
CA LYS A 100 -3.53 3.22 -42.28
C LYS A 100 -4.20 3.43 -43.63
N LYS A 101 -3.37 3.46 -44.68
CA LYS A 101 -3.77 3.36 -46.09
C LYS A 101 -4.35 1.97 -46.37
N LYS A 102 -5.38 1.95 -47.21
CA LYS A 102 -5.94 0.78 -47.89
C LYS A 102 -4.84 0.05 -48.68
N LEU A 103 -4.77 -1.27 -48.57
CA LEU A 103 -4.24 -2.11 -49.65
C LEU A 103 -5.40 -2.93 -50.20
N LYS A 104 -5.76 -2.64 -51.45
CA LYS A 104 -6.36 -3.61 -52.37
C LYS A 104 -5.20 -4.40 -52.98
N ASN A 105 -5.38 -5.72 -53.10
CA ASN A 105 -5.08 -6.55 -54.26
C ASN A 105 -5.47 -7.97 -53.90
#